data_AF-A0A7Z9YC93-F1
#
_entry.id   AF-A0A7Z9YC93-F1
#
_cell.length_a   1.000
_cell.length_b   1.000
_cell.length_c   1.000
_cell.angle_alpha   90.00
_cell.angle_beta   90.00
_cell.angle_gamma   90.00
#
_symmetry.space_group_name_H-M   'P 1'
#
loop_
_entity.id
_entity.type
_entity.pdbx_description
1 polymer ?
#
loop_
_entity_poly.entity_id
_entity_poly.type
_entity_poly.pdbx_seq_one_letter_code
_entity_poly.pdbx_strand_id
1 'polypeptide(L)'
;MALDFSTAGALFLFFILAGVLNTLAKAIDRNLALSGPEMVTIYIMMIVASAIPTCGWSEYLLPILSSSFYFATPEDNWAGLIHPHIPGWMVPQEADAIKYFYEGLPKGMQVPWEAWLRPLFL
;
A
#
# COMPACT_ATOMS: atom_id res chain seq x y z
N MET A 1 17.36 -0.28 10.43
CA MET A 1 16.53 0.85 9.96
C MET A 1 15.12 0.50 10.38
N ALA A 2 14.56 1.20 11.37
CA ALA A 2 13.23 0.88 11.89
C ALA A 2 12.22 1.07 10.75
N LEU A 3 11.50 0.02 10.41
CA LEU A 3 10.36 0.10 9.51
C LEU A 3 9.28 0.84 10.28
N ASP A 4 9.30 2.18 10.21
CA ASP A 4 8.27 3.03 10.80
C ASP A 4 7.03 2.92 9.91
N PHE A 5 6.32 1.79 10.06
CA PHE A 5 5.10 1.43 9.35
C PHE A 5 3.97 2.40 9.67
N SER A 6 4.03 3.62 9.14
CA SER A 6 2.97 4.64 9.22
C SER A 6 2.38 4.91 10.61
N THR A 7 3.03 4.43 11.68
CA THR A 7 2.61 4.54 13.09
C THR A 7 2.61 5.99 13.54
N ALA A 8 3.53 6.80 13.03
CA ALA A 8 3.50 8.25 13.21
C ALA A 8 2.22 8.89 12.64
N GLY A 9 1.75 8.41 11.48
CA GLY A 9 0.49 8.83 10.88
C GLY A 9 -0.71 8.41 11.71
N ALA A 10 -0.75 7.15 12.17
CA ALA A 10 -1.79 6.65 13.06
C ALA A 10 -1.84 7.43 14.39
N LEU A 11 -0.68 7.73 14.99
CA LEU A 11 -0.56 8.56 16.18
C LEU A 11 -1.06 9.99 15.96
N PHE A 12 -0.72 10.61 14.82
CA PHE A 12 -1.19 11.94 14.46
C PHE A 12 -2.72 11.98 14.30
N LEU A 13 -3.29 11.02 13.56
CA LEU A 13 -4.73 10.90 13.39
C LEU A 13 -5.44 10.61 14.72
N PHE A 14 -4.84 9.76 15.56
CA PHE A 14 -5.37 9.48 16.89
C PHE A 14 -5.34 10.72 17.77
N PHE A 15 -4.30 11.55 17.70
CA PHE A 15 -4.25 12.83 18.41
C PHE A 15 -5.37 13.78 17.96
N ILE A 16 -5.65 13.87 16.66
CA ILE A 16 -6.78 14.66 16.14
C ILE A 16 -8.11 14.09 16.66
N LEU A 17 -8.29 12.78 16.60
CA LEU A 17 -9.51 12.12 17.04
C LEU A 17 -9.75 12.28 18.55
N ALA A 18 -8.72 12.04 19.36
CA ALA A 18 -8.78 12.14 20.81
C ALA A 18 -8.84 13.59 21.30
N GLY A 19 -7.99 14.47 20.77
CA GLY A 19 -7.80 15.83 21.26
C GLY A 19 -8.82 16.82 20.71
N VAL A 20 -9.19 16.69 19.42
CA VAL A 20 -10.10 17.62 18.76
C VAL A 20 -11.50 17.03 18.70
N LEU A 21 -11.68 15.89 18.02
CA LEU A 21 -13.02 15.36 17.75
C LEU A 21 -13.74 14.91 19.02
N ASN A 22 -13.07 14.18 19.91
CA ASN A 22 -13.69 13.70 21.16
C ASN A 22 -13.99 14.86 22.13
N THR A 23 -13.13 15.89 22.17
CA THR A 23 -13.36 17.09 22.99
C THR A 23 -14.55 17.89 22.48
N LEU A 24 -14.67 18.06 21.16
CA LEU A 24 -15.82 18.72 20.53
C LEU A 24 -17.10 17.91 20.75
N ALA A 25 -17.06 16.58 20.57
CA ALA A 25 -18.19 15.71 20.83
C ALA A 25 -18.69 15.86 22.27
N LYS A 26 -17.77 15.84 23.25
CA LYS A 26 -18.09 16.03 24.67
C LYS A 26 -18.66 17.42 25.00
N ALA A 27 -18.29 18.45 24.24
CA ALA A 27 -18.82 19.80 24.38
C ALA A 27 -20.26 19.94 23.82
N ILE A 28 -20.62 19.12 22.82
CA ILE A 28 -21.96 19.10 22.22
C ILE A 28 -22.89 18.19 23.02
N ASP A 29 -22.49 16.93 23.24
CA ASP A 29 -23.23 15.95 24.04
C ASP A 29 -22.26 14.93 24.64
N ARG A 30 -22.31 14.75 25.97
CA ARG A 30 -21.50 13.74 26.67
C ARG A 30 -21.76 12.32 26.19
N ASN A 31 -22.94 12.03 25.66
CA ASN A 31 -23.27 10.70 25.12
C ASN A 31 -22.61 10.41 23.77
N LEU A 32 -22.12 11.44 23.07
CA LEU A 32 -21.36 11.29 21.81
C LEU A 32 -19.85 11.14 22.04
N ALA A 33 -19.37 11.33 23.29
CA ALA A 33 -17.96 11.19 23.59
C ALA A 33 -17.55 9.72 23.64
N LEU A 34 -16.43 9.41 22.98
CA LEU A 34 -15.83 8.08 23.01
C LEU A 34 -15.28 7.78 24.40
N SER A 35 -15.54 6.56 24.86
CA SER A 35 -14.98 5.99 26.08
C SER A 35 -13.51 5.60 25.89
N GLY A 36 -12.80 5.45 27.01
CA GLY A 36 -11.40 5.00 27.00
C GLY A 36 -11.17 3.69 26.22
N PRO A 37 -11.97 2.64 26.46
CA PRO A 37 -11.85 1.39 25.71
C PRO A 37 -12.12 1.53 24.20
N GLU A 38 -13.07 2.37 23.80
CA GLU A 38 -13.34 2.64 22.38
C GLU A 38 -12.17 3.35 21.72
N MET A 39 -11.56 4.33 22.39
CA MET A 39 -10.38 5.02 21.88
C MET A 39 -9.19 4.08 21.70
N VAL A 40 -8.92 3.20 22.68
CA VAL A 40 -7.86 2.19 22.57
C VAL A 40 -8.13 1.24 21.40
N THR A 41 -9.38 0.81 21.23
CA THR A 41 -9.78 -0.07 20.13
C THR A 41 -9.57 0.60 18.77
N ILE A 42 -10.00 1.86 18.63
CA ILE A 42 -9.80 2.66 17.43
C ILE A 42 -8.31 2.81 17.13
N TYR A 43 -7.49 3.10 18.13
CA TYR A 43 -6.04 3.23 17.94
C TYR A 43 -5.39 1.93 17.46
N ILE A 44 -5.77 0.79 18.04
CA ILE A 44 -5.30 -0.53 17.59
C ILE A 44 -5.71 -0.77 16.12
N MET A 45 -6.96 -0.48 15.77
CA MET A 45 -7.44 -0.62 14.39
C MET A 45 -6.68 0.32 13.43
N MET A 46 -6.33 1.53 13.85
CA MET A 46 -5.52 2.45 13.05
C MET A 46 -4.12 1.90 12.78
N ILE A 47 -3.44 1.33 13.79
CA ILE A 47 -2.12 0.70 13.60
C ILE A 47 -2.21 -0.50 12.64
N VAL A 48 -3.23 -1.35 12.82
CA VAL A 48 -3.44 -2.51 11.93
C VAL A 48 -3.68 -2.05 10.49
N ALA A 49 -4.52 -1.03 10.30
CA ALA A 49 -4.80 -0.44 9.00
C ALA A 49 -3.58 0.29 8.39
N SER A 50 -2.59 0.67 9.20
CA SER A 50 -1.36 1.31 8.72
C SER A 50 -0.34 0.26 8.25
N ALA A 51 -0.17 -0.81 9.02
CA ALA A 51 0.80 -1.87 8.73
C ALA A 51 0.41 -2.72 7.52
N ILE A 52 -0.85 -3.17 7.42
CA ILE A 52 -1.27 -4.14 6.39
C ILE A 52 -1.08 -3.59 4.96
N PRO A 53 -1.55 -2.38 4.60
CA PRO A 53 -1.39 -1.84 3.25
C PRO A 53 0.06 -1.43 2.93
N THR A 54 0.82 -1.02 3.95
CA THR A 54 2.23 -0.65 3.79
C THR A 54 3.05 -1.90 3.45
N CYS A 55 3.04 -2.90 4.32
CA CYS A 55 3.78 -4.15 4.10
C CYS A 55 3.20 -4.90 2.89
N GLY A 56 1.93 -5.28 2.97
CA GLY A 56 1.35 -6.23 2.03
C GLY A 56 1.28 -5.68 0.61
N TRP A 57 0.81 -4.44 0.45
CA TRP A 57 0.55 -3.87 -0.87
C TRP A 57 1.75 -3.10 -1.42
N SER A 58 2.21 -2.08 -0.68
CA SER A 58 3.21 -1.14 -1.22
C SER A 58 4.60 -1.76 -1.29
N GLU A 59 5.00 -2.52 -0.26
CA GLU A 59 6.33 -3.12 -0.18
C GLU A 59 6.43 -4.47 -0.86
N TYR A 60 5.42 -5.34 -0.71
CA TYR A 60 5.51 -6.71 -1.22
C TYR A 60 4.77 -6.91 -2.55
N LEU A 61 3.47 -6.63 -2.63
CA LEU A 61 2.67 -7.03 -3.79
C LEU A 61 3.22 -6.45 -5.10
N LEU A 62 3.33 -5.12 -5.22
CA LEU A 62 3.73 -4.50 -6.49
C LEU A 62 5.15 -4.89 -6.94
N PRO A 63 6.17 -4.92 -6.06
CA PRO A 63 7.50 -5.39 -6.43
C PRO A 63 7.54 -6.88 -6.74
N ILE A 64 6.82 -7.75 -6.01
CA ILE A 64 6.82 -9.19 -6.28
C ILE A 64 6.26 -9.48 -7.69
N LEU A 65 5.18 -8.81 -8.09
CA LEU A 65 4.57 -9.03 -9.41
C LEU A 65 5.54 -8.62 -10.53
N SER A 66 6.25 -7.50 -10.37
CA SER A 66 7.00 -6.87 -11.46
C SER A 66 8.51 -7.15 -11.46
N SER A 67 9.09 -7.53 -10.32
CA SER A 67 10.54 -7.71 -10.14
C SER A 67 11.16 -8.77 -11.04
N SER A 68 10.48 -9.91 -11.22
CA SER A 68 10.98 -11.01 -12.05
C SER A 68 11.12 -10.61 -13.53
N PHE A 69 10.38 -9.60 -13.97
CA PHE A 69 10.46 -9.05 -15.33
C PHE A 69 11.41 -7.85 -15.40
N TYR A 70 11.41 -6.98 -14.39
CA TYR A 70 12.29 -5.80 -14.36
C TYR A 70 13.78 -6.15 -14.18
N PHE A 71 14.08 -7.10 -13.29
CA PHE A 71 15.46 -7.51 -12.97
C PHE A 71 15.96 -8.70 -13.81
N ALA A 72 15.18 -9.16 -14.79
CA ALA A 72 15.60 -10.25 -15.65
C ALA A 72 16.84 -9.86 -16.46
N THR A 73 17.94 -10.57 -16.27
CA THR A 73 19.14 -10.43 -17.11
C THR A 73 19.35 -11.67 -17.98
N PRO A 74 20.12 -11.56 -19.09
CA PRO A 74 20.46 -12.72 -19.92
C PRO A 74 21.20 -13.83 -19.15
N GLU A 75 21.96 -13.47 -18.11
CA GLU A 75 22.77 -14.42 -17.32
C GLU A 75 21.93 -15.31 -16.41
N ASP A 76 20.82 -14.81 -15.86
CA ASP A 76 19.90 -15.57 -15.01
C ASP A 76 18.86 -16.37 -15.82
N ASN A 77 18.61 -15.95 -17.06
CA ASN A 77 17.70 -16.62 -17.98
C ASN A 77 16.28 -16.82 -17.41
N TRP A 78 15.81 -15.91 -16.54
CA TRP A 78 14.46 -15.94 -15.98
C TRP A 78 13.36 -15.92 -17.06
N ALA A 79 13.64 -15.25 -18.18
CA ALA A 79 12.75 -15.22 -19.32
C ALA A 79 12.47 -16.62 -19.92
N GLY A 80 13.46 -17.52 -19.90
CA GLY A 80 13.29 -18.88 -20.38
C GLY A 80 12.80 -19.86 -19.29
N LEU A 81 13.18 -19.62 -18.03
CA LEU A 81 12.98 -20.59 -16.94
C LEU A 81 11.75 -20.32 -16.08
N ILE A 82 11.35 -19.05 -15.92
CA ILE A 82 10.32 -18.65 -14.95
C ILE A 82 9.11 -18.05 -15.66
N HIS A 83 9.32 -17.07 -16.55
CA HIS A 83 8.24 -16.32 -17.20
C HIS A 83 7.19 -17.22 -17.89
N PRO A 84 7.55 -18.33 -18.56
CA PRO A 84 6.55 -19.22 -19.19
C PRO A 84 5.60 -19.89 -18.21
N HIS A 85 5.95 -19.95 -16.92
CA HIS A 85 5.14 -20.55 -15.86
C HIS A 85 4.33 -19.51 -15.07
N ILE A 86 4.55 -18.21 -15.32
CA ILE A 86 3.78 -17.14 -14.71
C ILE A 86 2.51 -16.92 -15.54
N PRO A 87 1.30 -17.06 -14.96
CA PRO A 87 0.08 -16.76 -15.69
C PRO A 87 0.05 -15.29 -16.12
N GLY A 88 -0.29 -15.02 -17.38
CA GLY A 88 -0.29 -13.65 -17.92
C GLY A 88 -1.30 -12.69 -17.27
N TRP A 89 -2.22 -13.19 -16.45
CA TRP A 89 -3.12 -12.34 -15.65
C TRP A 89 -2.47 -11.85 -14.35
N MET A 90 -1.42 -12.52 -13.87
CA MET A 90 -0.79 -12.26 -12.57
C MET A 90 0.18 -11.08 -12.60
N VAL A 91 0.66 -10.66 -13.78
CA VAL A 91 1.71 -9.63 -13.92
C VAL A 91 1.37 -8.67 -15.05
N PRO A 92 1.69 -7.36 -14.95
CA PRO A 92 1.56 -6.45 -16.08
C PRO A 92 2.34 -6.97 -17.29
N GLN A 93 1.70 -6.98 -18.45
CA GLN A 93 2.33 -7.52 -19.67
C GLN A 93 3.17 -6.47 -20.42
N GLU A 94 2.98 -5.19 -20.10
CA GLU A 94 3.67 -4.07 -20.73
C GLU A 94 4.99 -3.79 -20.00
N ALA A 95 6.12 -3.99 -20.70
CA ALA A 95 7.45 -3.74 -20.15
C ALA A 95 7.63 -2.28 -19.70
N ASP A 96 7.05 -1.32 -20.43
CA ASP A 96 7.10 0.10 -20.07
C ASP A 96 6.34 0.38 -18.77
N ALA A 97 5.18 -0.25 -18.54
CA ALA A 97 4.41 -0.08 -17.31
C ALA A 97 5.19 -0.59 -16.08
N ILE A 98 5.92 -1.71 -16.24
CA ILE A 98 6.83 -2.24 -15.22
C ILE A 98 8.00 -1.28 -15.00
N LYS A 99 8.63 -0.80 -16.07
CA LYS A 99 9.76 0.13 -15.99
C LYS A 99 9.38 1.42 -15.28
N TYR A 100 8.23 2.02 -15.61
CA TYR A 100 7.77 3.26 -15.01
C TYR A 100 7.45 3.13 -13.52
N PHE A 101 7.10 1.93 -13.05
CA PHE A 101 6.95 1.67 -11.63
C PHE A 101 8.27 1.83 -10.86
N TYR A 102 9.40 1.39 -11.45
CA TYR A 102 10.71 1.48 -10.81
C TYR A 102 11.46 2.79 -11.08
N GLU A 103 11.40 3.30 -12.31
CA GLU A 103 12.19 4.47 -12.74
C GLU A 103 11.41 5.79 -12.66
N GLY A 104 10.10 5.71 -12.42
CA GLY A 104 9.19 6.85 -12.43
C GLY A 104 8.62 7.14 -13.81
N LEU A 105 7.49 7.86 -13.81
CA LEU A 105 6.77 8.21 -15.02
C LEU A 105 7.42 9.38 -15.78
N PRO A 106 7.38 9.36 -17.13
CA PRO A 106 7.71 10.53 -17.94
C PRO A 106 6.84 11.74 -17.57
N LYS A 107 7.40 12.95 -17.66
CA LYS A 107 6.67 14.18 -17.36
C LYS A 107 5.43 14.32 -18.25
N GLY A 108 4.27 14.52 -17.62
CA GLY A 108 3.00 14.71 -18.31
C GLY A 108 2.28 13.43 -18.73
N MET A 109 2.86 12.26 -18.47
CA MET A 109 2.19 10.98 -18.70
C MET A 109 1.28 10.61 -17.51
N GLN A 110 0.11 10.05 -17.81
CA GLN A 110 -0.77 9.50 -16.79
C GLN A 110 -0.31 8.09 -16.41
N VAL A 111 -0.59 7.68 -15.17
CA VAL A 111 -0.28 6.32 -14.71
C VAL A 111 -1.01 5.30 -15.60
N PRO A 112 -0.31 4.29 -16.17
CA PRO A 112 -0.91 3.29 -17.04
C PRO A 112 -1.69 2.25 -16.23
N TRP A 113 -2.78 2.66 -15.60
CA TRP A 113 -3.59 1.80 -14.72
C TRP A 113 -4.12 0.55 -15.43
N GLU A 114 -4.38 0.62 -16.74
CA GLU A 114 -4.90 -0.51 -17.52
C GLU A 114 -4.00 -1.75 -17.44
N ALA A 115 -2.68 -1.56 -17.44
CA ALA A 115 -1.70 -2.64 -17.31
C ALA A 115 -1.72 -3.30 -15.92
N TRP A 116 -2.19 -2.59 -14.90
CA TRP A 116 -2.23 -3.02 -13.50
C TRP A 116 -3.60 -3.50 -13.03
N LEU A 117 -4.69 -3.14 -13.71
CA LEU A 117 -6.05 -3.52 -13.31
C LEU A 117 -6.23 -5.04 -13.26
N ARG A 118 -5.71 -5.77 -14.25
CA ARG A 118 -5.84 -7.23 -14.27
C ARG A 118 -5.06 -7.90 -13.12
N PRO A 119 -3.76 -7.64 -12.92
CA PRO A 119 -3.00 -8.21 -11.80
C PRO A 119 -3.54 -7.89 -10.40
N LEU A 120 -4.23 -6.76 -10.23
CA LEU A 120 -4.68 -6.29 -8.91
C LEU A 120 -6.11 -6.74 -8.53
N PHE A 121 -6.95 -7.08 -9.51
CA PHE A 121 -8.38 -7.32 -9.29
C PHE A 121 -8.90 -8.67 -9.80
N LEU A 122 -8.08 -9.47 -10.49
CA LEU A 122 -8.41 -10.82 -10.97
C LEU A 122 -7.51 -11.85 -10.29
#